data_AF-A0A5D0GBK7-F1
#
_entry.id   AF-A0A5D0GBK7-F1
#
_cell.length_a   1.000
_cell.length_b   1.000
_cell.length_c   1.000
_cell.angle_alpha   90.00
_cell.angle_beta   90.00
_cell.angle_gamma   90.00
#
_symmetry.space_group_name_H-M   'P 1'
#
loop_
_entity.id
_entity.type
_entity.pdbx_description
1 polymer ?
#
loop_
_entity_poly.entity_id
_entity_poly.type
_entity_poly.pdbx_seq_one_letter_code
_entity_poly.pdbx_strand_id
1 'polypeptide(L)'
;MKNKAILFLMAIMLFPLTSMAQDIFAKYSENPDVTYVSIKPKMFQMLAKMDINSDDPEAQEYIKMVNSITSFKVITTDNKTISGDVSKWVQSRKNSLEELMVVKDDGVNMTFYVKEGKDEDHVSEFLMFVDGLSAITKDANINMNGEKREFETVVVSLTGDIDLNQISKLTKKMNIEGSEHLEKNNKK
;
A
#
# COMPACT_ATOMS: atom_id res chain seq x y z
N MET A 1 -5.21 -48.64 18.35
CA MET A 1 -5.74 -48.00 17.11
C MET A 1 -6.51 -46.71 17.38
N LYS A 2 -7.34 -46.62 18.44
CA LYS A 2 -8.09 -45.39 18.79
C LYS A 2 -7.23 -44.13 18.95
N ASN A 3 -6.05 -44.24 19.58
CA ASN A 3 -5.19 -43.06 19.81
C ASN A 3 -4.57 -42.49 18.53
N LYS A 4 -4.33 -43.33 17.51
CA LYS A 4 -3.82 -42.87 16.20
C LYS A 4 -4.92 -42.17 15.38
N ALA A 5 -6.18 -42.61 15.53
CA ALA A 5 -7.33 -41.97 14.89
C ALA A 5 -7.61 -40.58 15.46
N ILE A 6 -7.47 -40.40 16.80
CA ILE A 6 -7.60 -39.10 17.46
C ILE A 6 -6.49 -38.13 16.99
N LEU A 7 -5.25 -38.62 16.90
CA LEU A 7 -4.12 -37.81 16.41
C LEU A 7 -4.32 -37.34 14.96
N PHE A 8 -4.88 -38.21 14.12
CA PHE A 8 -5.18 -37.90 12.71
C PHE A 8 -6.34 -36.90 12.58
N LEU A 9 -7.38 -37.03 13.39
CA LEU A 9 -8.50 -36.08 13.47
C LEU A 9 -8.04 -34.69 13.94
N MET A 10 -7.14 -34.63 14.92
CA MET A 10 -6.51 -33.38 15.35
C MET A 10 -5.67 -32.75 14.23
N ALA A 11 -4.90 -33.54 13.48
CA ALA A 11 -4.10 -33.04 12.37
C ALA A 11 -4.96 -32.44 11.24
N ILE A 12 -6.12 -33.02 10.96
CA ILE A 12 -7.09 -32.49 9.98
C ILE A 12 -7.76 -31.21 10.49
N MET A 13 -8.08 -31.12 11.79
CA MET A 13 -8.65 -29.91 12.39
C MET A 13 -7.67 -28.72 12.44
N LEU A 14 -6.37 -28.99 12.48
CA LEU A 14 -5.32 -27.95 12.47
C LEU A 14 -4.92 -27.52 11.04
N PHE A 15 -5.30 -28.29 10.01
CA PHE A 15 -4.99 -28.00 8.61
C PHE A 15 -5.56 -26.65 8.10
N PRO A 16 -6.79 -26.21 8.43
CA PRO A 16 -7.31 -24.93 7.97
C PRO A 16 -6.72 -23.71 8.70
N LEU A 17 -5.88 -23.88 9.72
CA LEU A 17 -5.28 -22.75 10.44
C LEU A 17 -4.09 -22.12 9.71
N THR A 18 -3.56 -22.78 8.67
CA THR A 18 -2.39 -22.26 7.93
C THR A 18 -2.77 -21.38 6.73
N SER A 19 -4.06 -21.26 6.39
CA SER A 19 -4.53 -20.42 5.27
C SER A 19 -4.81 -18.96 5.66
N MET A 20 -4.65 -18.60 6.94
CA MET A 20 -5.12 -17.32 7.50
C MET A 20 -4.12 -16.15 7.38
N ALA A 21 -2.99 -16.30 6.68
CA ALA A 21 -1.97 -15.24 6.62
C ALA A 21 -1.26 -15.12 5.26
N GLN A 22 -1.90 -15.54 4.17
CA GLN A 22 -1.29 -15.31 2.85
C GLN A 22 -1.41 -13.82 2.50
N ASP A 23 -0.26 -13.19 2.27
CA ASP A 23 -0.15 -11.82 1.78
C ASP A 23 -1.06 -11.63 0.55
N ILE A 24 -1.98 -10.66 0.59
CA ILE A 24 -2.94 -10.40 -0.49
C ILE A 24 -2.22 -10.15 -1.81
N PHE A 25 -1.04 -9.51 -1.73
CA PHE A 25 -0.20 -9.23 -2.87
C PHE A 25 0.35 -10.50 -3.51
N ALA A 26 0.82 -11.46 -2.72
CA ALA A 26 1.31 -12.74 -3.22
C ALA A 26 0.18 -13.64 -3.73
N LYS A 27 -1.01 -13.57 -3.11
CA LYS A 27 -2.20 -14.33 -3.55
C LYS A 27 -2.62 -13.96 -4.98
N TYR A 28 -2.50 -12.68 -5.35
CA TYR A 28 -3.04 -12.14 -6.60
C TYR A 28 -1.97 -11.67 -7.61
N SER A 29 -0.68 -11.84 -7.32
CA SER A 29 0.39 -11.34 -8.19
C SER A 29 0.40 -11.91 -9.61
N GLU A 30 -0.18 -13.09 -9.82
CA GLU A 30 -0.27 -13.78 -11.11
C GLU A 30 -1.70 -13.85 -11.66
N ASN A 31 -2.65 -13.16 -11.02
CA ASN A 31 -4.06 -13.19 -11.43
C ASN A 31 -4.28 -12.23 -12.63
N PRO A 32 -4.93 -12.67 -13.72
CA PRO A 32 -5.15 -11.84 -14.90
C PRO A 32 -6.07 -10.63 -14.66
N ASP A 33 -6.97 -10.72 -13.67
CA ASP A 33 -7.89 -9.63 -13.30
C ASP A 33 -7.23 -8.60 -12.37
N VAL A 34 -5.91 -8.72 -12.15
CA VAL A 34 -5.15 -7.87 -11.23
C VAL A 34 -3.96 -7.26 -11.95
N THR A 35 -3.89 -5.93 -11.90
CA THR A 35 -2.65 -5.23 -12.21
C THR A 35 -1.80 -5.20 -10.96
N TYR A 36 -0.71 -5.96 -10.96
CA TYR A 36 0.23 -6.06 -9.86
C TYR A 36 1.55 -5.36 -10.21
N VAL A 37 1.99 -4.46 -9.34
CA VAL A 37 3.30 -3.81 -9.43
C VAL A 37 4.09 -4.12 -8.16
N SER A 38 5.34 -4.54 -8.30
CA SER A 38 6.24 -4.80 -7.17
C SER A 38 7.61 -4.21 -7.46
N ILE A 39 7.98 -3.17 -6.71
CA ILE A 39 9.29 -2.54 -6.84
C ILE A 39 10.16 -3.01 -5.68
N LYS A 40 11.32 -3.55 -6.03
CA LYS A 40 12.33 -4.03 -5.07
C LYS A 40 13.33 -2.93 -4.72
N PRO A 41 14.00 -2.98 -3.55
CA PRO A 41 14.98 -1.98 -3.11
C PRO A 41 16.08 -1.67 -4.13
N LYS A 42 16.48 -2.68 -4.91
CA LYS A 42 17.52 -2.51 -5.93
C LYS A 42 17.12 -1.53 -7.03
N MET A 43 15.84 -1.45 -7.41
CA MET A 43 15.37 -0.49 -8.41
C MET A 43 15.47 0.95 -7.88
N PHE A 44 15.05 1.14 -6.64
CA PHE A 44 15.16 2.41 -5.91
C PHE A 44 16.62 2.90 -5.82
N GLN A 45 17.55 2.00 -5.49
CA GLN A 45 18.99 2.30 -5.48
C GLN A 45 19.56 2.61 -6.87
N MET A 46 19.02 2.01 -7.94
CA MET A 46 19.44 2.30 -9.30
C MET A 46 18.95 3.69 -9.74
N LEU A 47 17.68 4.03 -9.49
CA LEU A 47 17.13 5.36 -9.76
C LEU A 47 17.90 6.45 -9.01
N ALA A 48 18.18 6.24 -7.73
CA ALA A 48 19.00 7.13 -6.91
C ALA A 48 20.42 7.38 -7.49
N LYS A 49 20.94 6.47 -8.32
CA LYS A 49 22.26 6.61 -8.94
C LYS A 49 22.22 7.20 -10.35
N MET A 50 21.10 7.09 -11.06
CA MET A 50 20.97 7.56 -12.45
C MET A 50 20.60 9.04 -12.55
N ASP A 51 19.90 9.58 -11.55
CA ASP A 51 19.16 10.85 -11.69
C ASP A 51 19.80 12.05 -10.97
N ILE A 52 21.08 11.98 -10.60
CA ILE A 52 21.63 12.91 -9.60
C ILE A 52 22.98 13.51 -10.00
N ASN A 53 22.95 14.83 -10.23
CA ASN A 53 24.06 15.72 -9.91
C ASN A 53 24.20 15.72 -8.37
N SER A 54 25.26 15.10 -7.83
CA SER A 54 25.42 14.77 -6.41
C SER A 54 25.44 15.94 -5.41
N ASP A 55 25.36 17.18 -5.89
CA ASP A 55 25.57 18.39 -5.10
C ASP A 55 24.27 19.08 -4.63
N ASP A 56 23.08 18.60 -5.02
CA ASP A 56 21.80 19.15 -4.55
C ASP A 56 21.36 18.50 -3.21
N PRO A 57 21.26 19.27 -2.10
CA PRO A 57 20.79 18.78 -0.81
C PRO A 57 19.38 18.16 -0.84
N GLU A 58 18.47 18.64 -1.68
CA GLU A 58 17.11 18.09 -1.78
C GLU A 58 17.10 16.72 -2.45
N ALA A 59 17.95 16.52 -3.47
CA ALA A 59 18.10 15.23 -4.14
C ALA A 59 18.63 14.16 -3.16
N GLN A 60 19.55 14.54 -2.27
CA GLN A 60 20.10 13.63 -1.25
C GLN A 60 19.04 13.18 -0.22
N GLU A 61 18.11 14.05 0.16
CA GLU A 61 17.00 13.67 1.06
C GLU A 61 16.04 12.69 0.37
N TYR A 62 15.75 12.90 -0.92
CA TYR A 62 14.95 11.96 -1.70
C TYR A 62 15.60 10.57 -1.81
N ILE A 63 16.92 10.50 -2.05
CA ILE A 63 17.67 9.23 -2.04
C ILE A 63 17.52 8.51 -0.71
N LYS A 64 17.64 9.23 0.42
CA LYS A 64 17.57 8.63 1.75
C LYS A 64 16.22 7.98 2.00
N MET A 65 15.13 8.67 1.65
CA MET A 65 13.78 8.12 1.72
C MET A 65 13.66 6.88 0.84
N VAL A 66 14.09 6.99 -0.42
CA VAL A 66 14.00 5.91 -1.40
C VAL A 66 14.81 4.67 -0.96
N ASN A 67 15.96 4.87 -0.31
CA ASN A 67 16.77 3.79 0.24
C ASN A 67 16.18 3.16 1.51
N SER A 68 15.32 3.86 2.25
CA SER A 68 14.68 3.32 3.43
C SER A 68 13.48 2.42 3.10
N ILE A 69 13.01 2.48 1.84
CA ILE A 69 11.96 1.61 1.31
C ILE A 69 12.50 0.19 1.06
N THR A 70 11.89 -0.79 1.72
CA THR A 70 12.22 -2.22 1.58
C THR A 70 11.29 -2.95 0.61
N SER A 71 10.06 -2.46 0.45
CA SER A 71 9.09 -3.01 -0.50
C SER A 71 8.08 -1.95 -0.89
N PHE A 72 7.75 -1.89 -2.18
CA PHE A 72 6.60 -1.16 -2.68
C PHE A 72 5.75 -2.11 -3.52
N LYS A 73 4.47 -2.23 -3.19
CA LYS A 73 3.53 -3.10 -3.89
C LYS A 73 2.24 -2.35 -4.18
N VAL A 74 1.69 -2.58 -5.37
CA VAL A 74 0.39 -2.06 -5.77
C VAL A 74 -0.43 -3.20 -6.35
N ILE A 75 -1.69 -3.28 -5.93
CA ILE A 75 -2.73 -4.06 -6.60
C ILE A 75 -3.80 -3.09 -7.04
N THR A 76 -4.21 -3.22 -8.29
CA THR A 76 -5.40 -2.58 -8.84
C THR A 76 -6.27 -3.64 -9.48
N THR A 77 -7.58 -3.60 -9.24
CA THR A 77 -8.53 -4.55 -9.82
C THR A 77 -9.90 -3.91 -10.04
N ASP A 78 -10.61 -4.42 -11.04
CA ASP A 78 -11.99 -4.14 -11.39
C ASP A 78 -12.93 -5.29 -10.98
N ASN A 79 -12.36 -6.44 -10.62
CA ASN A 79 -13.10 -7.62 -10.20
C ASN A 79 -13.63 -7.43 -8.77
N LYS A 80 -14.96 -7.41 -8.62
CA LYS A 80 -15.65 -7.22 -7.34
C LYS A 80 -15.33 -8.28 -6.29
N THR A 81 -15.09 -9.52 -6.71
CA THR A 81 -14.73 -10.60 -5.78
C THR A 81 -13.35 -10.36 -5.19
N ILE A 82 -12.38 -9.97 -6.04
CA ILE A 82 -11.02 -9.64 -5.60
C ILE A 82 -11.03 -8.37 -4.74
N SER A 83 -11.81 -7.36 -5.14
CA SER A 83 -12.03 -6.12 -4.37
C SER A 83 -12.54 -6.43 -2.95
N GLY A 84 -13.54 -7.31 -2.83
CA GLY A 84 -14.06 -7.76 -1.54
C GLY A 84 -13.03 -8.51 -0.69
N ASP A 85 -12.17 -9.32 -1.31
CA ASP A 85 -11.09 -10.02 -0.62
C ASP A 85 -9.99 -9.06 -0.14
N VAL A 86 -9.61 -8.07 -0.96
CA VAL A 86 -8.67 -7.00 -0.58
C VAL A 86 -9.22 -6.19 0.57
N SER A 87 -10.50 -5.77 0.50
CA SER A 87 -11.16 -5.03 1.57
C SER A 87 -11.13 -5.81 2.89
N LYS A 88 -11.50 -7.11 2.87
CA LYS A 88 -11.41 -7.97 4.06
C LYS A 88 -9.98 -8.09 4.61
N TRP A 89 -8.99 -8.18 3.73
CA TRP A 89 -7.59 -8.21 4.13
C TRP A 89 -7.15 -6.89 4.77
N VAL A 90 -7.58 -5.73 4.27
CA VAL A 90 -7.29 -4.44 4.93
C VAL A 90 -7.98 -4.38 6.31
N GLN A 91 -9.25 -4.79 6.39
CA GLN A 91 -9.99 -4.81 7.67
C GLN A 91 -9.35 -5.71 8.72
N SER A 92 -8.81 -6.87 8.33
CA SER A 92 -8.15 -7.80 9.28
C SER A 92 -6.85 -7.22 9.85
N ARG A 93 -6.26 -6.21 9.21
CA ARG A 93 -5.02 -5.56 9.62
C ARG A 93 -5.21 -4.32 10.47
N LYS A 94 -6.45 -3.81 10.60
CA LYS A 94 -6.78 -2.60 11.37
C LYS A 94 -6.28 -2.62 12.81
N ASN A 95 -6.23 -3.78 13.46
CA ASN A 95 -5.73 -3.85 14.84
C ASN A 95 -4.22 -3.62 14.95
N SER A 96 -3.50 -3.71 13.84
CA SER A 96 -2.04 -3.53 13.77
C SER A 96 -1.62 -2.25 13.05
N LEU A 97 -2.59 -1.46 12.60
CA LEU A 97 -2.40 -0.26 11.79
C LEU A 97 -3.23 0.88 12.38
N GLU A 98 -2.64 2.06 12.46
CA GLU A 98 -3.34 3.29 12.81
C GLU A 98 -3.94 3.93 11.56
N GLU A 99 -5.19 4.38 11.64
CA GLU A 99 -5.86 5.12 10.57
C GLU A 99 -5.48 6.61 10.69
N LEU A 100 -4.73 7.13 9.71
CA LEU A 100 -4.25 8.51 9.73
C LEU A 100 -5.21 9.48 9.05
N MET A 101 -5.80 9.06 7.93
CA MET A 101 -6.61 9.95 7.11
C MET A 101 -7.64 9.15 6.33
N VAL A 102 -8.85 9.70 6.24
CA VAL A 102 -9.93 9.19 5.39
C VAL A 102 -10.43 10.32 4.51
N VAL A 103 -10.46 10.08 3.21
CA VAL A 103 -11.09 10.95 2.23
C VAL A 103 -12.27 10.21 1.64
N LYS A 104 -13.46 10.83 1.67
CA LYS A 104 -14.67 10.31 1.06
C LYS A 104 -15.20 11.33 0.09
N ASP A 105 -15.32 10.96 -1.17
CA ASP A 105 -15.79 11.85 -2.23
C ASP A 105 -16.50 11.06 -3.33
N ASP A 106 -17.69 11.48 -3.74
CA ASP A 106 -18.48 10.88 -4.84
C ASP A 106 -18.51 9.34 -4.92
N GLY A 107 -18.63 8.67 -3.76
CA GLY A 107 -18.70 7.21 -3.66
C GLY A 107 -17.33 6.51 -3.62
N VAL A 108 -16.24 7.26 -3.76
CA VAL A 108 -14.87 6.81 -3.51
C VAL A 108 -14.53 6.97 -2.04
N ASN A 109 -13.98 5.91 -1.45
CA ASN A 109 -13.41 5.94 -0.10
C ASN A 109 -11.92 5.64 -0.20
N MET A 110 -11.11 6.59 0.26
CA MET A 110 -9.67 6.46 0.35
C MET A 110 -9.28 6.51 1.82
N THR A 111 -8.55 5.50 2.29
CA THR A 111 -8.07 5.42 3.66
C THR A 111 -6.57 5.20 3.68
N PHE A 112 -5.89 5.99 4.51
CA PHE A 112 -4.47 5.91 4.75
C PHE A 112 -4.24 5.33 6.14
N TYR A 113 -3.45 4.26 6.18
CA TYR A 113 -3.05 3.61 7.41
C TYR A 113 -1.53 3.62 7.54
N VAL A 114 -1.05 3.65 8.77
CA VAL A 114 0.37 3.45 9.08
C VAL A 114 0.56 2.42 10.17
N LYS A 115 1.73 1.81 10.17
CA LYS A 115 2.25 1.08 11.30
C LYS A 115 3.43 1.85 11.88
N GLU A 116 3.38 2.17 13.16
CA GLU A 116 4.50 2.77 13.86
C GLU A 116 5.79 1.96 13.64
N GLY A 117 6.89 2.69 13.53
CA GLY A 117 8.21 2.14 13.30
C GLY A 117 8.98 1.95 14.59
N LYS A 118 10.25 2.36 14.57
CA LYS A 118 11.16 2.28 15.72
C LYS A 118 10.91 3.40 16.75
N ASP A 119 10.28 4.49 16.33
CA ASP A 119 9.96 5.68 17.13
C ASP A 119 8.75 6.42 16.49
N GLU A 120 8.30 7.50 17.11
CA GLU A 120 7.11 8.28 16.71
C GLU A 120 7.25 8.97 15.33
N ASP A 121 8.48 9.23 14.88
CA ASP A 121 8.76 9.92 13.61
C ASP A 121 8.92 8.95 12.43
N HIS A 122 8.99 7.64 12.71
CA HIS A 122 9.22 6.61 11.70
C HIS A 122 8.04 5.68 11.57
N VAL A 123 7.75 5.31 10.33
CA VAL A 123 6.71 4.36 9.96
C VAL A 123 7.35 3.11 9.37
N SER A 124 6.97 1.94 9.90
CA SER A 124 7.42 0.65 9.38
C SER A 124 6.62 0.20 8.14
N GLU A 125 5.39 0.68 8.04
CA GLU A 125 4.50 0.38 6.92
C GLU A 125 3.49 1.50 6.69
N PHE A 126 3.35 1.90 5.44
CA PHE A 126 2.28 2.75 4.96
C PHE A 126 1.37 1.93 4.04
N LEU A 127 0.07 1.98 4.29
CA LEU A 127 -0.94 1.27 3.52
C LEU A 127 -2.03 2.26 3.08
N MET A 128 -2.20 2.43 1.78
CA MET A 128 -3.30 3.18 1.21
C MET A 128 -4.30 2.20 0.59
N PHE A 129 -5.56 2.35 0.94
CA PHE A 129 -6.66 1.56 0.41
C PHE A 129 -7.70 2.48 -0.20
N VAL A 130 -8.04 2.24 -1.46
CA VAL A 130 -9.07 2.98 -2.18
C VAL A 130 -10.11 2.01 -2.70
N ASP A 131 -11.37 2.32 -2.45
CA ASP A 131 -12.54 1.56 -2.86
C ASP A 131 -13.56 2.48 -3.54
N GLY A 132 -14.34 1.94 -4.46
CA GLY A 132 -15.39 2.66 -5.20
C GLY A 132 -14.90 3.52 -6.37
N LEU A 133 -13.68 3.31 -6.88
CA LEU A 133 -13.13 4.10 -8.00
C LEU A 133 -14.02 4.06 -9.26
N SER A 134 -14.86 3.04 -9.41
CA SER A 134 -15.73 2.85 -10.58
C SER A 134 -16.68 4.03 -10.78
N ALA A 135 -17.02 4.77 -9.70
CA ALA A 135 -17.85 5.96 -9.79
C ALA A 135 -17.18 7.10 -10.59
N ILE A 136 -15.85 7.19 -10.56
CA ILE A 136 -15.08 8.28 -11.17
C ILE A 136 -14.34 7.81 -12.44
N THR A 137 -13.93 6.54 -12.52
CA THR A 137 -13.18 6.03 -13.68
C THR A 137 -14.06 5.61 -14.85
N LYS A 138 -15.39 5.53 -14.68
CA LYS A 138 -16.34 5.20 -15.76
C LYS A 138 -16.20 6.11 -16.99
N ASP A 139 -16.01 7.40 -16.73
CA ASP A 139 -15.90 8.41 -17.78
C ASP A 139 -14.44 8.72 -18.15
N ALA A 140 -13.48 8.22 -17.36
CA ALA A 140 -12.06 8.34 -17.66
C ALA A 140 -11.63 7.32 -18.73
N ASN A 141 -10.96 7.79 -19.79
CA ASN A 141 -10.36 6.92 -20.80
C ASN A 141 -9.03 6.34 -20.29
N ILE A 142 -9.09 5.47 -19.30
CA ILE A 142 -7.91 4.73 -18.83
C ILE A 142 -7.78 3.46 -19.66
N ASN A 143 -6.82 3.47 -20.59
CA ASN A 143 -6.48 2.31 -21.40
C ASN A 143 -5.26 1.59 -20.82
N MET A 144 -5.40 0.34 -20.42
CA MET A 144 -4.27 -0.55 -20.11
C MET A 144 -4.34 -1.77 -21.01
N ASN A 145 -3.24 -2.10 -21.67
CA ASN A 145 -3.17 -3.17 -22.69
C ASN A 145 -4.20 -3.03 -23.84
N GLY A 146 -4.64 -1.82 -24.16
CA GLY A 146 -5.59 -1.56 -25.25
C GLY A 146 -7.07 -1.73 -24.88
N GLU A 147 -7.37 -2.05 -23.61
CA GLU A 147 -8.74 -2.14 -23.10
C GLU A 147 -9.04 -1.00 -22.12
N LYS A 148 -10.26 -0.46 -22.19
CA LYS A 148 -10.76 0.53 -21.23
C LYS A 148 -10.99 -0.18 -19.90
N ARG A 149 -10.26 0.22 -18.87
CA ARG A 149 -10.34 -0.35 -17.52
C ARG A 149 -11.04 0.64 -16.60
N GLU A 150 -12.16 0.22 -16.03
CA GLU A 150 -12.73 0.83 -14.82
C GLU A 150 -11.97 0.25 -13.63
N PHE A 151 -11.65 1.02 -12.59
CA PHE A 151 -11.00 0.46 -11.40
C PHE A 151 -12.02 0.43 -10.27
N GLU A 152 -12.13 -0.68 -9.54
CA GLU A 152 -12.99 -0.69 -8.35
C GLU A 152 -12.16 -0.47 -7.10
N THR A 153 -11.04 -1.18 -6.98
CA THR A 153 -10.19 -1.16 -5.80
C THR A 153 -8.72 -0.97 -6.16
N VAL A 154 -8.05 -0.11 -5.40
CA VAL A 154 -6.59 0.07 -5.41
C VAL A 154 -6.08 -0.13 -4.00
N VAL A 155 -5.01 -0.92 -3.84
CA VAL A 155 -4.27 -1.02 -2.59
C VAL A 155 -2.79 -0.83 -2.84
N VAL A 156 -2.18 0.11 -2.11
CA VAL A 156 -0.75 0.41 -2.15
C VAL A 156 -0.17 0.09 -0.78
N SER A 157 0.90 -0.69 -0.76
CA SER A 157 1.66 -1.00 0.44
C SER A 157 3.12 -0.61 0.23
N LEU A 158 3.63 0.18 1.18
CA LEU A 158 5.01 0.61 1.25
C LEU A 158 5.56 0.18 2.62
N THR A 159 6.63 -0.62 2.64
CA THR A 159 7.29 -1.02 3.90
C THR A 159 8.72 -0.52 3.91
N GLY A 160 9.23 -0.16 5.08
CA GLY A 160 10.57 0.41 5.20
C GLY A 160 10.83 0.98 6.58
N ASP A 161 11.89 1.78 6.70
CA ASP A 161 12.13 2.68 7.83
C ASP A 161 11.85 4.10 7.36
N ILE A 162 10.58 4.44 7.25
CA ILE A 162 10.14 5.64 6.52
C ILE A 162 10.02 6.80 7.50
N ASP A 163 10.90 7.79 7.36
CA ASP A 163 10.86 9.02 8.14
C ASP A 163 9.72 9.93 7.63
N LEU A 164 8.72 10.19 8.48
CA LEU A 164 7.56 11.02 8.16
C LEU A 164 7.96 12.47 7.81
N ASN A 165 9.07 12.96 8.36
CA ASN A 165 9.58 14.29 8.05
C ASN A 165 9.98 14.41 6.57
N GLN A 166 10.39 13.30 5.94
CA GLN A 166 10.77 13.26 4.52
C GLN A 166 9.53 13.22 3.60
N ILE A 167 8.42 12.61 4.04
CA ILE A 167 7.14 12.61 3.30
C ILE A 167 6.58 14.03 3.19
N SER A 168 6.62 14.82 4.27
CA SER A 168 6.09 16.20 4.27
C SER A 168 6.76 17.10 3.21
N LYS A 169 8.05 16.87 2.93
CA LYS A 169 8.83 17.59 1.92
C LYS A 169 8.49 17.12 0.50
N LEU A 170 8.12 15.85 0.32
CA LEU A 170 7.70 15.28 -0.95
C LEU A 170 6.37 15.90 -1.44
N THR A 171 5.40 16.09 -0.54
CA THR A 171 4.11 16.71 -0.88
C THR A 171 4.27 18.14 -1.44
N LYS A 172 5.26 18.90 -0.95
CA LYS A 172 5.61 20.23 -1.47
C LYS A 172 6.15 20.18 -2.90
N LYS A 173 6.92 19.15 -3.25
CA LYS A 173 7.55 19.01 -4.58
C LYS A 173 6.61 18.41 -5.62
N MET A 174 5.62 17.61 -5.21
CA MET A 174 4.59 17.04 -6.10
C MET A 174 3.40 17.99 -6.37
N ASN A 175 3.43 19.22 -5.85
CA ASN A 175 2.41 20.26 -6.07
C ASN A 175 0.97 19.76 -5.84
N ILE A 176 0.76 18.97 -4.78
CA ILE A 176 -0.57 18.54 -4.37
C ILE A 176 -1.23 19.75 -3.69
N GLU A 177 -2.23 20.34 -4.36
CA GLU A 177 -3.06 21.43 -3.83
C GLU A 177 -3.64 21.00 -2.46
N GLY A 178 -3.28 21.70 -1.38
CA GLY A 178 -3.71 21.41 -0.01
C GLY A 178 -2.60 21.38 1.05
N SER A 179 -1.32 21.38 0.65
CA SER A 179 -0.18 21.40 1.59
C SER A 179 -0.03 22.69 2.42
N GLU A 180 -0.64 23.79 1.98
CA GLU A 180 -0.66 25.09 2.69
C GLU A 180 -1.44 25.06 4.01
N HIS A 181 -2.22 24.01 4.27
CA HIS A 181 -3.01 23.87 5.51
C HIS A 181 -2.35 23.01 6.59
N LEU A 182 -1.26 22.29 6.27
CA LEU A 182 -0.54 21.46 7.24
C LEU A 182 0.51 22.23 8.04
N GLU A 183 1.02 23.36 7.51
CA GLU A 183 2.03 24.18 8.21
C GLU A 183 1.47 25.07 9.32
N LYS A 184 0.15 25.26 9.40
CA LYS A 184 -0.46 26.18 10.38
C LYS A 184 -0.69 25.59 11.77
N ASN A 185 -0.53 24.28 11.96
CA ASN A 185 -0.82 23.63 13.25
C ASN A 185 0.42 23.38 14.14
N ASN A 186 1.64 23.62 13.66
CA ASN A 186 2.87 23.50 14.47
C ASN A 186 3.39 24.84 15.05
N LYS A 187 2.54 25.86 15.10
CA LYS A 187 2.81 27.10 15.84
C LYS A 187 1.72 27.34 16.87
N LYS A 188 1.77 26.59 17.98
CA LYS A 188 1.31 27.03 19.30
C LYS A 188 2.04 26.26 20.38
#